data_AF-A0A6P1P2E1-F1
#
_entry.id   AF-A0A6P1P2E1-F1
#
_cell.length_a   1.000
_cell.length_b   1.000
_cell.length_c   1.000
_cell.angle_alpha   90.00
_cell.angle_beta   90.00
_cell.angle_gamma   90.00
#
_symmetry.space_group_name_H-M   'P 1'
#
loop_
_entity.id
_entity.type
_entity.pdbx_description
1 polymer ?
#
loop_
_entity_poly.entity_id
_entity_poly.type
_entity_poly.pdbx_seq_one_letter_code
_entity_poly.pdbx_strand_id
1 'polypeptide(L)'
;MPITAFLHTHVLVVILFLLLFLAKALLLFLGKHDTLNKVRSSTKILDMVFGTLILVSGGFLTYKYNGPLPTWLLVKMGLVLVAIPIAIVGIKRHSKVLTAVGVLTFLYVYGVAETKSLNMSPAQPEVAETMPTSVEKPQPKASEPAAVNPILSQLEGTQLNNTKAIYTQLCATCHGPDGQKGLSGASNLQRSTLSVEERKAVIANGRGLMPGFGSQLSEQEQEALAQFTTMLK
;
A
#
# COMPACT_ATOMS: atom_id res chain seq x y z
N MET A 1 -16.64 8.14 -2.32
CA MET A 1 -16.07 9.46 -2.68
C MET A 1 -15.57 10.32 -1.50
N PRO A 2 -16.09 10.29 -0.25
CA PRO A 2 -15.54 11.14 0.82
C PRO A 2 -14.22 10.62 1.43
N ILE A 3 -14.00 9.30 1.48
CA ILE A 3 -12.84 8.69 2.17
C ILE A 3 -11.50 9.06 1.51
N THR A 4 -11.47 9.16 0.18
CA THR A 4 -10.27 9.55 -0.57
C THR A 4 -9.86 10.99 -0.25
N ALA A 5 -10.79 11.93 -0.15
CA ALA A 5 -10.47 13.31 0.23
C ALA A 5 -9.83 13.39 1.63
N PHE A 6 -10.41 12.70 2.62
CA PHE A 6 -9.86 12.64 3.97
C PHE A 6 -8.49 11.96 4.03
N LEU A 7 -8.24 10.94 3.20
CA LEU A 7 -6.94 10.29 3.09
C LEU A 7 -5.86 11.26 2.57
N HIS A 8 -6.16 12.02 1.50
CA HIS A 8 -5.22 13.02 0.96
C HIS A 8 -4.95 14.13 1.97
N THR A 9 -5.98 14.61 2.67
CA THR A 9 -5.80 15.60 3.74
C THR A 9 -4.94 15.06 4.87
N HIS A 10 -5.15 13.82 5.31
CA HIS A 10 -4.33 13.18 6.34
C HIS A 10 -2.87 13.09 5.90
N VAL A 11 -2.61 12.57 4.70
CA VAL A 11 -1.26 12.43 4.14
C VAL A 11 -0.57 13.79 4.02
N LEU A 12 -1.27 14.81 3.54
CA LEU A 12 -0.74 16.17 3.44
C LEU A 12 -0.32 16.73 4.81
N VAL A 13 -1.16 16.57 5.83
CA VAL A 13 -0.83 17.01 7.20
C VAL A 13 0.38 16.24 7.75
N VAL A 14 0.45 14.94 7.53
CA VAL A 14 1.59 14.10 7.94
C VAL A 14 2.88 14.57 7.28
N ILE A 15 2.86 14.83 5.96
CA ILE A 15 4.02 15.31 5.21
C ILE A 15 4.48 16.68 5.73
N LEU A 16 3.56 17.62 5.97
CA LEU A 16 3.89 18.94 6.52
C LEU A 16 4.54 18.83 7.91
N PHE A 17 4.00 17.98 8.77
CA PHE A 17 4.60 17.70 10.09
C PHE A 17 6.02 17.11 9.95
N LEU A 18 6.20 16.14 9.05
CA LEU A 18 7.50 15.52 8.77
C LEU A 18 8.52 16.56 8.28
N LEU A 19 8.14 17.43 7.35
CA LEU A 19 9.00 18.51 6.85
C LEU A 19 9.40 19.49 7.96
N LEU A 20 8.45 19.90 8.80
CA LEU A 20 8.74 20.76 9.95
C LEU A 20 9.66 20.09 10.97
N PHE A 21 9.54 18.78 11.15
CA PHE A 21 10.42 18.02 12.03
C PHE A 21 11.82 17.87 11.41
N LEU A 22 11.93 17.53 10.13
CA LEU A 22 13.20 17.43 9.40
C LEU A 22 13.96 18.76 9.40
N ALA A 23 13.26 19.88 9.19
CA ALA A 23 13.88 21.20 9.27
C ALA A 23 14.51 21.44 10.65
N LYS A 24 13.78 21.15 11.74
CA LYS A 24 14.33 21.29 13.10
C LYS A 24 15.47 20.30 13.38
N ALA A 25 15.35 19.06 12.91
CA ALA A 25 16.41 18.07 13.02
C ALA A 25 17.68 18.56 12.31
N LEU A 26 17.56 19.08 11.09
CA LEU A 26 18.67 19.65 10.34
C LEU A 26 19.33 20.81 11.10
N LEU A 27 18.54 21.76 11.63
CA LEU A 27 19.07 22.84 12.48
C LEU A 27 19.83 22.31 13.71
N LEU A 28 19.36 21.22 14.33
CA LEU A 28 20.03 20.57 15.45
C LEU A 28 21.35 19.91 15.01
N PHE A 29 21.38 19.22 13.87
CA PHE A 29 22.60 18.60 13.34
C PHE A 29 23.65 19.62 12.91
N LEU A 30 23.21 20.77 12.39
CA LEU A 30 24.07 21.91 12.05
C LEU A 30 24.60 22.66 13.30
N GLY A 31 24.18 22.28 14.51
CA GLY A 31 24.63 22.93 15.75
C GLY A 31 24.12 24.37 15.91
N LYS A 32 23.13 24.80 15.13
CA LYS A 32 22.57 26.17 15.23
C LYS A 32 21.51 26.23 16.34
N HIS A 33 21.96 26.13 17.58
CA HIS A 33 21.08 26.01 18.75
C HIS A 33 20.16 27.24 18.96
N ASP A 34 20.65 28.46 18.67
CA ASP A 34 19.87 29.69 18.84
C ASP A 34 18.71 29.79 17.83
N THR A 35 18.99 29.53 16.56
CA THR A 35 17.94 29.52 15.52
C THR A 35 16.99 28.35 15.72
N LEU A 36 17.48 27.20 16.17
CA LEU A 36 16.64 26.05 16.53
C LEU A 36 15.64 26.41 17.62
N ASN A 37 16.09 27.07 18.69
CA ASN A 37 15.22 27.48 19.79
C ASN A 37 14.18 28.51 19.36
N LYS A 38 14.55 29.46 18.49
CA LYS A 38 13.62 30.45 17.91
C LYS A 38 12.57 29.80 16.99
N VAL A 39 12.99 28.90 16.10
CA VAL A 39 12.08 28.17 15.20
C VAL A 39 11.16 27.26 16.01
N ARG A 40 11.70 26.54 17.00
CA ARG A 40 10.95 25.65 17.89
C ARG A 40 9.89 26.42 18.70
N SER A 41 10.22 27.59 19.25
CA SER A 41 9.25 28.37 20.03
C SER A 41 8.12 28.91 19.15
N SER A 42 8.45 29.36 17.93
CA SER A 42 7.47 29.86 16.96
C SER A 42 6.55 28.75 16.43
N THR A 43 7.09 27.57 16.15
CA THR A 43 6.32 26.45 15.57
C THR A 43 5.69 25.52 16.62
N LYS A 44 5.84 25.79 17.92
CA LYS A 44 5.31 24.94 19.00
C LYS A 44 3.80 24.69 18.88
N ILE A 45 3.02 25.76 18.63
CA ILE A 45 1.57 25.67 18.49
C ILE A 45 1.22 24.89 17.22
N LEU A 46 1.94 25.15 16.13
CA LEU A 46 1.74 24.47 14.85
C LEU A 46 2.03 22.96 14.95
N ASP A 47 3.11 22.57 15.62
CA ASP A 47 3.47 21.17 15.87
C ASP A 47 2.42 20.46 16.74
N MET A 48 1.90 21.14 17.76
CA MET A 48 0.82 20.62 18.59
C MET A 48 -0.44 20.38 17.76
N VAL A 49 -0.87 21.38 16.97
CA VAL A 49 -2.05 21.30 16.11
C VAL A 49 -1.91 20.19 15.08
N PHE A 50 -0.78 20.10 14.38
CA PHE A 50 -0.54 19.00 13.43
C PHE A 50 -0.50 17.64 14.11
N GLY A 51 0.10 17.53 15.29
CA GLY A 51 0.07 16.30 16.09
C GLY A 51 -1.36 15.84 16.38
N THR A 52 -2.23 16.74 16.85
CA THR A 52 -3.65 16.41 17.11
C THR A 52 -4.39 16.08 15.81
N LEU A 53 -4.17 16.84 14.74
CA LEU A 53 -4.80 16.55 13.44
C LEU A 53 -4.41 15.16 12.93
N ILE A 54 -3.13 14.77 13.02
CA ILE A 54 -2.66 13.45 12.58
C ILE A 54 -3.35 12.34 13.37
N LEU A 55 -3.46 12.51 14.70
CA LEU A 55 -4.12 11.51 15.56
C LEU A 55 -5.63 11.43 15.29
N VAL A 56 -6.33 12.56 15.20
CA VAL A 56 -7.77 12.59 14.94
C VAL A 56 -8.10 12.05 13.55
N SER A 57 -7.40 12.52 12.52
CA SER A 57 -7.64 12.07 11.14
C SER A 57 -7.20 10.62 10.93
N GLY A 58 -6.09 10.17 11.54
CA GLY A 58 -5.66 8.78 11.51
C GLY A 58 -6.63 7.85 12.25
N GLY A 59 -7.13 8.27 13.41
CA GLY A 59 -8.16 7.55 14.15
C GLY A 59 -9.48 7.45 13.37
N PHE A 60 -9.90 8.54 12.73
CA PHE A 60 -11.10 8.56 11.88
C PHE A 60 -10.97 7.63 10.66
N LEU A 61 -9.81 7.65 9.98
CA LEU A 61 -9.53 6.74 8.85
C LEU A 61 -9.54 5.27 9.29
N THR A 62 -9.00 4.99 10.48
CA THR A 62 -9.00 3.64 11.05
C THR A 62 -10.42 3.20 11.43
N TYR A 63 -11.24 4.08 12.01
CA TYR A 63 -12.63 3.79 12.36
C TYR A 63 -13.52 3.53 11.13
N LYS A 64 -13.25 4.21 10.02
CA LYS A 64 -13.97 4.02 8.75
C LYS A 64 -13.40 2.88 7.90
N TYR A 65 -12.39 2.16 8.38
CA TYR A 65 -11.85 1.00 7.69
C TYR A 65 -12.82 -0.19 7.79
N ASN A 66 -13.42 -0.57 6.66
CA ASN A 66 -14.31 -1.73 6.59
C ASN A 66 -13.48 -3.02 6.45
N GLY A 67 -13.18 -3.68 7.57
CA GLY A 67 -12.50 -4.98 7.60
C GLY A 67 -11.61 -5.19 8.82
N PRO A 68 -10.99 -6.37 8.97
CA PRO A 68 -9.98 -6.59 9.99
C PRO A 68 -8.79 -5.65 9.76
N LEU A 69 -8.42 -4.90 10.80
CA LEU A 69 -7.30 -3.96 10.73
C LEU A 69 -6.01 -4.74 10.48
N PRO A 70 -5.29 -4.48 9.37
CA PRO A 70 -4.06 -5.20 9.09
C PRO A 70 -2.98 -4.81 10.11
N THR A 71 -2.14 -5.78 10.50
CA THR A 71 -1.13 -5.60 11.55
C THR A 71 -0.18 -4.43 11.26
N TRP A 72 0.21 -4.23 10.00
CA TRP A 72 1.06 -3.10 9.61
C TRP A 72 0.47 -1.74 10.02
N LEU A 73 -0.86 -1.60 9.96
CA LEU A 73 -1.56 -0.36 10.32
C LEU A 73 -1.56 -0.16 11.85
N LEU A 74 -1.76 -1.22 12.61
CA LEU A 74 -1.69 -1.20 14.07
C LEU A 74 -0.28 -0.88 14.57
N VAL A 75 0.73 -1.55 14.00
CA VAL A 75 2.14 -1.31 14.30
C VAL A 75 2.52 0.12 13.94
N LYS A 76 2.08 0.63 12.78
CA LYS A 76 2.27 2.04 12.38
C LYS A 76 1.69 3.00 13.41
N MET A 77 0.47 2.77 13.87
CA MET A 77 -0.19 3.64 14.87
C MET A 77 0.57 3.65 16.19
N GLY A 78 0.97 2.47 16.70
CA GLY A 78 1.79 2.37 17.91
C GLY A 78 3.14 3.07 17.75
N LEU A 79 3.79 2.89 16.60
CA LEU A 79 5.08 3.50 16.30
C LEU A 79 5.00 5.03 16.24
N VAL A 80 3.94 5.60 15.66
CA VAL A 80 3.71 7.05 15.64
C VAL A 80 3.49 7.60 17.05
N LEU A 81 2.70 6.93 17.89
CA LEU A 81 2.46 7.35 19.27
C LEU A 81 3.73 7.41 20.11
N VAL A 82 4.69 6.51 19.85
CA VAL A 82 6.00 6.49 20.52
C VAL A 82 6.98 7.47 19.87
N ALA A 83 6.94 7.64 18.54
CA ALA A 83 7.86 8.51 17.82
C ALA A 83 7.68 9.99 18.14
N ILE A 84 6.43 10.46 18.30
CA ILE A 84 6.13 11.86 18.61
C ILE A 84 6.80 12.33 19.92
N PRO A 85 6.64 11.67 21.08
CA PRO A 85 7.30 12.09 22.31
C PRO A 85 8.82 11.96 22.22
N ILE A 86 9.36 10.90 21.60
CA ILE A 86 10.81 10.74 21.39
C ILE A 86 11.39 11.91 20.60
N ALA A 87 10.72 12.29 19.50
CA ALA A 87 11.13 13.41 18.66
C ALA A 87 11.10 14.75 19.42
N ILE A 88 10.02 15.01 20.18
CA ILE A 88 9.90 16.22 20.99
C ILE A 88 11.00 16.29 22.05
N VAL A 89 11.25 15.18 22.76
CA VAL A 89 12.30 15.10 23.79
C VAL A 89 13.69 15.24 23.16
N GLY A 90 13.92 14.63 22.00
CA GLY A 90 15.19 14.71 21.28
C GLY A 90 15.58 16.14 20.94
N ILE A 91 14.64 16.89 20.35
CA ILE A 91 14.86 18.31 20.02
C ILE A 91 14.92 19.18 21.28
N LYS A 92 14.11 18.89 22.31
CA LYS A 92 14.13 19.64 23.57
C LYS A 92 15.44 19.45 24.35
N ARG A 93 16.04 18.27 24.31
CA ARG A 93 17.30 17.94 25.00
C ARG A 93 18.54 18.19 24.14
N HIS A 94 18.38 18.72 22.93
CA HIS A 94 19.45 18.88 21.94
C HIS A 94 20.24 17.59 21.66
N SER A 95 19.64 16.42 21.91
CA SER A 95 20.31 15.13 21.79
C SER A 95 20.22 14.64 20.35
N LYS A 96 21.35 14.69 19.64
CA LYS A 96 21.45 14.23 18.24
C LYS A 96 20.96 12.79 18.05
N VAL A 97 21.23 11.91 19.01
CA VAL A 97 20.84 10.50 18.96
C VAL A 97 19.32 10.32 18.99
N LEU A 98 18.60 10.87 19.98
CA LEU A 98 17.13 10.75 20.03
C LEU A 98 16.47 11.40 18.82
N THR A 99 17.01 12.52 18.34
CA THR A 99 16.50 13.16 17.13
C THR A 99 16.74 12.31 15.90
N ALA A 100 17.92 11.68 15.76
CA ALA A 100 18.21 10.74 14.68
C ALA A 100 17.25 9.55 14.69
N VAL A 101 17.04 8.94 15.87
CA VAL A 101 16.10 7.84 16.06
C VAL A 101 14.69 8.28 15.68
N GLY A 102 14.24 9.46 16.13
CA GLY A 102 12.94 10.01 15.74
C GLY A 102 12.80 10.21 14.23
N VAL A 103 13.82 10.74 13.56
CA VAL A 103 13.85 10.94 12.10
C VAL A 103 13.77 9.60 11.36
N LEU A 104 14.58 8.62 11.76
CA LEU A 104 14.56 7.29 11.17
C LEU A 104 13.21 6.61 11.39
N THR A 105 12.63 6.72 12.57
CA THR A 105 11.31 6.15 12.87
C THR A 105 10.21 6.81 12.03
N PHE A 106 10.21 8.14 11.86
CA PHE A 106 9.21 8.80 11.02
C PHE A 106 9.38 8.50 9.53
N LEU A 107 10.63 8.42 9.05
CA LEU A 107 10.93 7.95 7.69
C LEU A 107 10.45 6.51 7.49
N TYR A 108 10.67 5.65 8.48
CA TYR A 108 10.20 4.27 8.47
C TYR A 108 8.67 4.21 8.41
N VAL A 109 7.99 4.95 9.29
CA VAL A 109 6.52 5.07 9.29
C VAL A 109 5.99 5.54 7.95
N TYR A 110 6.67 6.50 7.30
CA TYR A 110 6.32 6.98 5.97
C TYR A 110 6.51 5.89 4.92
N GLY A 111 7.63 5.17 4.94
CA GLY A 111 7.89 4.04 4.05
C GLY A 111 6.86 2.92 4.22
N VAL A 112 6.50 2.57 5.46
CA VAL A 112 5.43 1.62 5.79
C VAL A 112 4.07 2.14 5.30
N ALA A 113 3.81 3.45 5.35
CA ALA A 113 2.57 4.03 4.85
C ALA A 113 2.42 3.91 3.34
N GLU A 114 3.51 4.09 2.59
CA GLU A 114 3.52 3.98 1.13
C GLU A 114 3.47 2.52 0.67
N THR A 115 4.31 1.68 1.28
CA THR A 115 4.43 0.26 0.91
C THR A 115 3.32 -0.60 1.48
N LYS A 116 2.56 -0.12 2.47
CA LYS A 116 1.57 -0.89 3.25
C LYS A 116 2.15 -2.20 3.79
N SER A 117 3.45 -2.19 4.12
CA SER A 117 4.26 -3.36 4.49
C SER A 117 5.19 -2.99 5.65
N LEU A 118 5.40 -3.89 6.60
CA LEU A 118 6.34 -3.69 7.70
C LEU A 118 7.81 -3.84 7.29
N ASN A 119 8.12 -4.59 6.24
CA ASN A 119 9.50 -4.84 5.85
C ASN A 119 10.07 -3.86 4.81
N MET A 120 9.33 -2.78 4.46
CA MET A 120 9.66 -1.87 3.33
C MET A 120 9.98 -2.59 1.99
N SER A 121 9.61 -3.86 1.90
CA SER A 121 9.53 -4.62 0.67
C SER A 121 8.15 -4.31 0.06
N PRO A 122 8.01 -4.17 -1.28
CA PRO A 122 6.71 -4.03 -1.92
C PRO A 122 5.78 -5.12 -1.37
N ALA A 123 4.68 -4.75 -0.71
CA ALA A 123 3.89 -5.67 0.11
C ALA A 123 3.43 -6.91 -0.68
N GLN A 124 3.95 -8.08 -0.29
CA GLN A 124 3.10 -9.24 -0.12
C GLN A 124 2.15 -8.93 1.06
N PRO A 125 0.83 -9.12 0.92
CA PRO A 125 -0.09 -8.97 2.04
C PRO A 125 0.26 -9.99 3.13
N GLU A 126 0.40 -9.45 4.33
CA GLU A 126 0.66 -10.14 5.57
C GLU A 126 -0.39 -11.24 5.79
N VAL A 127 0.14 -12.45 5.95
CA VAL A 127 -0.56 -13.70 6.14
C VAL A 127 -1.18 -13.67 7.54
N ALA A 128 -2.50 -13.88 7.61
CA ALA A 128 -3.17 -14.22 8.85
C ALA A 128 -2.50 -15.46 9.46
N GLU A 129 -2.01 -15.33 10.69
CA GLU A 129 -1.39 -16.39 11.47
C GLU A 129 -2.27 -17.65 11.49
N THR A 130 -1.76 -18.73 10.91
CA THR A 130 -1.93 -20.09 11.42
C THR A 130 -0.66 -20.88 11.06
N MET A 131 0.26 -21.00 12.03
CA MET A 131 1.19 -22.13 12.07
C MET A 131 0.43 -23.34 12.67
N PRO A 132 0.83 -24.62 12.44
CA PRO A 132 2.14 -25.12 12.06
C PRO A 132 2.12 -25.89 10.72
N THR A 133 3.23 -26.02 10.00
CA THR A 133 4.21 -27.08 10.26
C THR A 133 5.41 -26.85 9.36
N SER A 134 6.59 -27.07 9.93
CA SER A 134 7.86 -27.39 9.28
C SER A 134 7.71 -27.99 7.88
N VAL A 135 8.50 -27.49 6.92
CA VAL A 135 9.49 -28.29 6.15
C VAL A 135 10.24 -27.34 5.21
N GLU A 136 11.53 -27.19 5.52
CA GLU A 136 12.68 -27.19 4.61
C GLU A 136 12.65 -26.37 3.29
N LYS A 137 13.59 -25.43 3.22
CA LYS A 137 14.22 -24.93 1.98
C LYS A 137 14.83 -26.12 1.22
N PRO A 138 14.78 -26.19 -0.13
CA PRO A 138 15.94 -25.68 -0.87
C PRO A 138 15.61 -25.04 -2.23
N GLN A 139 16.28 -23.91 -2.50
CA GLN A 139 16.63 -23.45 -3.86
C GLN A 139 17.38 -24.56 -4.60
N PRO A 140 17.26 -24.69 -5.95
CA PRO A 140 18.26 -23.99 -6.77
C PRO A 140 17.85 -23.59 -8.21
N LYS A 141 18.63 -22.63 -8.72
CA LYS A 141 19.12 -22.40 -10.09
C LYS A 141 18.16 -22.01 -11.24
N ALA A 142 18.40 -20.77 -11.67
CA ALA A 142 18.42 -20.23 -13.02
C ALA A 142 18.25 -21.19 -14.22
N SER A 143 17.26 -20.86 -15.05
CA SER A 143 17.38 -20.83 -16.51
C SER A 143 16.12 -20.19 -17.13
N GLU A 144 16.26 -18.98 -17.65
CA GLU A 144 15.46 -18.39 -18.74
C GLU A 144 16.19 -18.75 -20.06
N PRO A 145 15.58 -18.89 -21.27
CA PRO A 145 14.51 -18.01 -21.76
C PRO A 145 13.41 -18.60 -22.65
N ALA A 146 12.17 -18.12 -22.45
CA ALA A 146 11.13 -18.19 -23.47
C ALA A 146 10.10 -17.05 -23.33
N ALA A 147 10.22 -16.08 -24.25
CA ALA A 147 9.21 -15.10 -24.66
C ALA A 147 8.66 -14.13 -23.59
N VAL A 148 9.42 -13.06 -23.36
CA VAL A 148 8.93 -11.83 -22.70
C VAL A 148 7.91 -11.17 -23.61
N ASN A 149 6.62 -11.38 -23.33
CA ASN A 149 5.56 -10.56 -23.90
C ASN A 149 5.77 -9.11 -23.43
N PRO A 150 5.83 -8.11 -24.34
CA PRO A 150 6.19 -6.72 -24.02
C PRO A 150 5.20 -5.99 -23.08
N ILE A 151 4.10 -6.66 -22.72
CA ILE A 151 3.04 -6.17 -21.83
C ILE A 151 3.37 -6.46 -20.34
N LEU A 152 4.17 -7.50 -20.05
CA LEU A 152 4.66 -7.77 -18.68
C LEU A 152 5.55 -6.64 -18.15
N SER A 153 6.15 -5.85 -19.04
CA SER A 153 6.92 -4.66 -18.69
C SER A 153 6.04 -3.46 -18.32
N GLN A 154 4.75 -3.48 -18.70
CA GLN A 154 3.80 -2.40 -18.40
C GLN A 154 2.96 -2.67 -17.14
N LEU A 155 2.77 -3.95 -16.78
CA LEU A 155 2.22 -4.32 -15.48
C LEU A 155 3.37 -4.41 -14.46
N GLU A 156 3.67 -3.30 -13.77
CA GLU A 156 4.59 -3.31 -12.64
C GLU A 156 4.23 -4.46 -11.67
N GLY A 157 5.21 -5.13 -11.07
CA GLY A 157 4.98 -6.42 -10.37
C GLY A 157 3.89 -6.39 -9.27
N THR A 158 3.64 -5.24 -8.65
CA THR A 158 2.53 -5.02 -7.71
C THR A 158 1.16 -5.07 -8.40
N GLN A 159 1.04 -4.51 -9.61
CA GLN A 159 -0.19 -4.51 -10.41
C GLN A 159 -0.49 -5.92 -10.94
N LEU A 160 0.51 -6.69 -11.35
CA LEU A 160 0.32 -8.08 -11.79
C LEU A 160 -0.16 -8.98 -10.64
N ASN A 161 0.43 -8.82 -9.45
CA ASN A 161 0.01 -9.57 -8.26
C ASN A 161 -1.41 -9.23 -7.83
N ASN A 162 -1.78 -7.94 -7.83
CA ASN A 162 -3.16 -7.51 -7.55
C ASN A 162 -4.14 -8.10 -8.58
N THR A 163 -3.80 -8.02 -9.87
CA THR A 163 -4.60 -8.58 -10.96
C THR A 163 -4.81 -10.08 -10.79
N LYS A 164 -3.75 -10.83 -10.44
CA LYS A 164 -3.84 -12.27 -10.20
C LYS A 164 -4.70 -12.60 -8.97
N ALA A 165 -4.62 -11.79 -7.92
CA ALA A 165 -5.44 -11.95 -6.72
C ALA A 165 -6.93 -11.73 -7.03
N ILE A 166 -7.25 -10.63 -7.71
CA ILE A 166 -8.62 -10.32 -8.15
C ILE A 166 -9.14 -11.42 -9.07
N TYR A 167 -8.33 -11.86 -10.04
CA TYR A 167 -8.69 -12.97 -10.94
C TYR A 167 -9.01 -14.24 -10.16
N THR A 168 -8.16 -14.60 -9.19
CA THR A 168 -8.35 -15.81 -8.37
C THR A 168 -9.65 -15.75 -7.56
N GLN A 169 -9.97 -14.57 -7.02
CA GLN A 169 -11.14 -14.38 -6.15
C GLN A 169 -12.46 -14.29 -6.93
N LEU A 170 -12.46 -13.57 -8.06
CA LEU A 170 -13.69 -13.23 -8.78
C LEU A 170 -13.91 -14.06 -10.04
N CYS A 171 -12.84 -14.44 -10.74
CA CYS A 171 -12.92 -15.02 -12.09
C CYS A 171 -12.66 -16.54 -12.08
N ALA A 172 -11.66 -16.99 -11.32
CA ALA A 172 -11.19 -18.38 -11.32
C ALA A 172 -12.22 -19.37 -10.74
N THR A 173 -13.17 -18.89 -9.94
CA THR A 173 -14.29 -19.72 -9.46
C THR A 173 -15.03 -20.37 -10.63
N CYS A 174 -15.26 -19.63 -11.71
CA CYS A 174 -15.96 -20.10 -12.90
C CYS A 174 -15.02 -20.49 -14.04
N HIS A 175 -14.01 -19.66 -14.30
CA HIS A 175 -13.08 -19.86 -15.41
C HIS A 175 -11.87 -20.73 -15.05
N GLY A 176 -11.59 -20.99 -13.78
CA GLY A 176 -10.40 -21.74 -13.35
C GLY A 176 -9.15 -20.87 -13.27
N PRO A 177 -8.08 -21.35 -12.62
CA PRO A 177 -6.82 -20.62 -12.50
C PRO A 177 -6.11 -20.42 -13.86
N ASP A 178 -6.36 -21.32 -14.81
CA ASP A 178 -5.85 -21.34 -16.18
C ASP A 178 -6.88 -20.83 -17.21
N GLY A 179 -8.09 -20.48 -16.78
CA GLY A 179 -9.13 -19.99 -17.68
C GLY A 179 -9.91 -21.07 -18.44
N GLN A 180 -9.76 -22.36 -18.11
CA GLN A 180 -10.38 -23.48 -18.83
C GLN A 180 -11.54 -24.20 -18.11
N LYS A 181 -11.82 -23.89 -16.84
CA LYS A 181 -12.72 -24.67 -15.98
C LYS A 181 -14.15 -24.80 -16.52
N GLY A 182 -14.68 -23.75 -17.14
CA GLY A 182 -15.97 -23.78 -17.81
C GLY A 182 -17.19 -24.03 -16.91
N LEU A 183 -17.11 -23.68 -15.62
CA LEU A 183 -18.22 -23.87 -14.69
C LEU A 183 -19.45 -23.06 -15.14
N SER A 184 -20.64 -23.65 -15.06
CA SER A 184 -21.91 -23.01 -15.46
C SER A 184 -21.91 -22.47 -16.90
N GLY A 185 -21.16 -23.10 -17.80
CA GLY A 185 -21.06 -22.67 -19.20
C GLY A 185 -20.10 -21.49 -19.43
N ALA A 186 -19.24 -21.19 -18.46
CA ALA A 186 -18.19 -20.18 -18.60
C ALA A 186 -17.30 -20.47 -19.83
N SER A 187 -17.02 -19.45 -20.64
CA SER A 187 -16.17 -19.62 -21.81
C SER A 187 -14.72 -19.91 -21.43
N ASN A 188 -14.02 -20.71 -22.25
CA ASN A 188 -12.57 -20.89 -22.12
C ASN A 188 -11.86 -19.60 -22.55
N LEU A 189 -11.15 -18.97 -21.60
CA LEU A 189 -10.52 -17.66 -21.80
C LEU A 189 -9.30 -17.72 -22.73
N GLN A 190 -8.64 -18.87 -22.81
CA GLN A 190 -7.49 -19.12 -23.69
C GLN A 190 -7.89 -19.19 -25.17
N ARG A 191 -9.13 -19.61 -25.44
CA ARG A 191 -9.68 -19.73 -26.81
C ARG A 191 -10.50 -18.53 -27.24
N SER A 192 -10.67 -17.53 -26.38
CA SER A 192 -11.51 -16.38 -26.68
C SER A 192 -10.82 -15.46 -27.70
N THR A 193 -11.53 -15.14 -28.77
CA THR A 193 -11.10 -14.23 -29.85
C THR A 193 -11.38 -12.76 -29.55
N LEU A 194 -11.86 -12.44 -28.34
CA LEU A 194 -12.16 -11.06 -27.96
C LEU A 194 -10.88 -10.25 -27.76
N SER A 195 -10.91 -9.01 -28.23
CA SER A 195 -9.90 -7.98 -27.95
C SER A 195 -9.90 -7.59 -26.47
N VAL A 196 -8.86 -6.89 -26.03
CA VAL A 196 -8.74 -6.42 -24.65
C VAL A 196 -9.89 -5.48 -24.28
N GLU A 197 -10.26 -4.55 -25.17
CA GLU A 197 -11.40 -3.63 -24.97
C GLU A 197 -12.73 -4.37 -24.84
N GLU A 198 -12.96 -5.38 -25.68
CA GLU A 198 -14.19 -6.20 -25.59
C GLU A 198 -14.21 -7.04 -24.31
N ARG A 199 -13.06 -7.57 -23.88
CA ARG A 199 -12.92 -8.29 -22.60
C ARG A 199 -13.20 -7.35 -21.43
N LYS A 200 -12.65 -6.14 -21.43
CA LYS A 200 -12.92 -5.10 -20.43
C LYS A 200 -14.41 -4.76 -20.37
N ALA A 201 -15.06 -4.57 -21.52
CA ALA A 201 -16.50 -4.31 -21.57
C ALA A 201 -17.33 -5.46 -20.99
N VAL A 202 -16.95 -6.73 -21.24
CA VAL A 202 -17.60 -7.90 -20.65
C VAL A 202 -17.33 -8.00 -19.15
N ILE A 203 -16.12 -7.70 -18.67
CA ILE A 203 -15.79 -7.66 -17.24
C ILE A 203 -16.62 -6.59 -16.52
N ALA A 204 -16.79 -5.41 -17.14
CA ALA A 204 -17.54 -4.30 -16.57
C ALA A 204 -19.04 -4.60 -16.49
N ASN A 205 -19.63 -5.05 -17.60
CA ASN A 205 -21.09 -5.14 -17.76
C ASN A 205 -21.66 -6.55 -17.53
N GLY A 206 -20.79 -7.57 -17.51
CA GLY A 206 -21.21 -8.97 -17.50
C GLY A 206 -21.66 -9.45 -18.87
N ARG A 207 -21.88 -10.76 -19.00
CA ARG A 207 -22.44 -11.38 -20.22
C ARG A 207 -23.09 -12.72 -19.90
N GLY A 208 -24.38 -12.83 -20.22
CA GLY A 208 -25.16 -14.03 -19.90
C GLY A 208 -25.18 -14.29 -18.40
N LEU A 209 -24.62 -15.42 -17.97
CA LEU A 209 -24.51 -15.79 -16.55
C LEU A 209 -23.29 -15.18 -15.83
N MET A 210 -22.37 -14.54 -16.57
CA MET A 210 -21.23 -13.85 -15.97
C MET A 210 -21.70 -12.49 -15.40
N PRO A 211 -21.57 -12.26 -14.07
CA PRO A 211 -21.94 -10.98 -13.47
C PRO A 211 -21.01 -9.85 -13.95
N GLY A 212 -21.52 -8.62 -13.95
CA GLY A 212 -20.73 -7.42 -14.22
C GLY A 212 -20.03 -6.93 -12.96
N PHE A 213 -18.74 -6.63 -13.08
CA PHE A 213 -17.88 -6.19 -11.98
C PHE A 213 -17.54 -4.70 -12.02
N GLY A 214 -18.18 -3.93 -12.92
CA GLY A 214 -17.86 -2.51 -13.13
C GLY A 214 -18.07 -1.61 -11.90
N SER A 215 -18.94 -2.01 -10.96
CA SER A 215 -19.14 -1.29 -9.69
C SER A 215 -18.14 -1.69 -8.61
N GLN A 216 -17.43 -2.81 -8.76
CA GLN A 216 -16.49 -3.37 -7.79
C GLN A 216 -15.03 -3.14 -8.18
N LEU A 217 -14.76 -2.91 -9.46
CA LEU A 217 -13.42 -2.76 -10.02
C LEU A 217 -13.22 -1.38 -10.62
N SER A 218 -12.07 -0.77 -10.37
CA SER A 218 -11.64 0.45 -11.05
C SER A 218 -11.38 0.18 -12.54
N GLU A 219 -11.38 1.25 -13.34
CA GLU A 219 -11.16 1.12 -14.79
C GLU A 219 -9.80 0.49 -15.13
N GLN A 220 -8.77 0.79 -14.32
CA GLN A 220 -7.43 0.24 -14.45
C GLN A 220 -7.36 -1.24 -14.08
N GLU A 221 -8.13 -1.69 -13.07
CA GLU A 221 -8.21 -3.11 -12.70
C GLU A 221 -8.95 -3.93 -13.76
N GLN A 222 -9.99 -3.37 -14.38
CA GLN A 222 -10.71 -4.01 -15.48
C GLN A 222 -9.81 -4.20 -16.70
N GLU A 223 -9.03 -3.17 -17.04
CA GLU A 223 -8.03 -3.22 -18.11
C GLU A 223 -6.95 -4.27 -17.82
N ALA A 224 -6.38 -4.26 -16.62
CA ALA A 224 -5.34 -5.21 -16.23
C ALA A 224 -5.85 -6.66 -16.24
N LEU A 225 -7.08 -6.92 -15.80
CA LEU A 225 -7.72 -8.23 -15.89
C LEU A 225 -7.98 -8.64 -17.34
N ALA A 226 -8.48 -7.73 -18.17
CA ALA A 226 -8.71 -7.99 -19.58
C ALA A 226 -7.41 -8.44 -20.26
N GLN A 227 -6.30 -7.73 -20.02
CA GLN A 227 -4.98 -8.11 -20.50
C GLN A 227 -4.51 -9.44 -19.91
N PHE A 228 -4.65 -9.64 -18.59
CA PHE A 228 -4.25 -10.87 -17.91
C PHE A 228 -4.92 -12.12 -18.49
N THR A 229 -6.21 -12.03 -18.84
CA THR A 229 -6.94 -13.16 -19.44
C THR A 229 -6.46 -13.56 -20.84
N THR A 230 -5.70 -12.71 -21.53
CA THR A 230 -5.08 -13.07 -22.83
C THR A 230 -3.78 -13.87 -22.66
N MET A 231 -3.18 -13.82 -21.47
CA MET A 231 -1.91 -14.47 -21.15
C MET A 231 -2.05 -15.86 -20.52
N LEU A 232 -3.28 -16.29 -20.21
CA LEU A 232 -3.55 -17.60 -19.61
C LEU A 232 -3.17 -18.74 -20.56
N LYS A 233 -2.59 -19.79 -20.02
CA LYS A 233 -2.13 -21.01 -20.72
C LYS A 233 -2.52 -22.26 -19.93
#